data_AF-A0A316YT74-F1
#
_entry.id   AF-A0A316YT74-F1
#
_cell.length_a   1.000
_cell.length_b   1.000
_cell.length_c   1.000
_cell.angle_alpha   90.00
_cell.angle_beta   90.00
_cell.angle_gamma   90.00
#
_symmetry.space_group_name_H-M   'P 1'
#
loop_
_entity.id
_entity.type
_entity.pdbx_description
1 polymer ?
#
loop_
_entity_poly.entity_id
_entity_poly.type
_entity_poly.pdbx_seq_one_letter_code
_entity_poly.pdbx_strand_id
1 'polypeptide(L)'
;VHSSCSDNKLLAINHALSDLYTLSHVALTELLDPATTSASLLDGPEQHPLLTSLYFGDAKRPNSMATAVGFFTMILLRDKQGLLLRCDDPDGKCKEHSDWAGHWRGDENPGETVICDRSFTGQQETTTDNASTGPPRKFLDDVCLNGWTLSESRPEVFWSTDLIHRFLHLPYISGGQSLHAAKAYPNALHLGRLEPELAAMNVANLQYFALDVYA
;
A
#
# COMPACT_ATOMS: atom_id res chain seq x y z
N VAL A 1 -2.04 6.39 -17.62
CA VAL A 1 -1.90 7.69 -16.93
C VAL A 1 -2.61 8.75 -17.77
N HIS A 2 -3.40 9.63 -17.15
CA HIS A 2 -4.17 10.65 -17.85
C HIS A 2 -3.29 11.78 -18.37
N SER A 3 -3.73 12.46 -19.43
CA SER A 3 -3.01 13.58 -20.07
C SER A 3 -2.92 14.84 -19.21
N SER A 4 -3.61 14.88 -18.06
CA SER A 4 -3.49 15.96 -17.07
C SER A 4 -2.16 15.93 -16.31
N CYS A 5 -1.41 14.83 -16.39
CA CYS A 5 -0.09 14.72 -15.78
C CYS A 5 0.98 15.34 -16.69
N SER A 6 1.71 16.33 -16.18
CA SER A 6 2.90 16.87 -16.83
C SER A 6 4.01 15.83 -16.94
N ASP A 7 4.98 16.03 -17.83
CA ASP A 7 6.05 15.06 -18.12
C ASP A 7 6.83 14.61 -16.87
N ASN A 8 7.11 15.53 -15.95
CA ASN A 8 7.78 15.21 -14.68
C ASN A 8 6.90 14.35 -13.75
N LYS A 9 5.59 14.62 -13.69
CA LYS A 9 4.64 13.80 -12.92
C LYS A 9 4.48 12.42 -13.55
N LEU A 10 4.42 12.35 -14.88
CA LEU A 10 4.39 11.10 -15.63
C LEU A 10 5.62 10.25 -15.34
N LEU A 11 6.82 10.84 -15.35
CA LEU A 11 8.05 10.14 -14.99
C LEU A 11 8.00 9.58 -13.56
N ALA A 12 7.60 10.38 -12.58
CA ALA A 12 7.46 9.95 -11.20
C ALA A 12 6.44 8.82 -11.03
N ILE A 13 5.28 8.92 -11.69
CA ILE A 13 4.25 7.87 -11.67
C ILE A 13 4.77 6.57 -12.30
N ASN A 14 5.49 6.65 -13.42
CA ASN A 14 6.04 5.45 -14.06
C ASN A 14 7.08 4.76 -13.18
N HIS A 15 7.93 5.52 -12.48
CA HIS A 15 8.85 4.98 -11.49
C HIS A 15 8.10 4.34 -10.32
N ALA A 16 7.11 5.05 -9.77
CA ALA A 16 6.24 4.56 -8.71
C ALA A 16 5.53 3.24 -9.08
N LEU A 17 5.09 3.10 -10.33
CA LEU A 17 4.49 1.88 -10.84
C LEU A 17 5.51 0.73 -10.90
N SER A 18 6.74 0.99 -11.33
CA SER A 18 7.82 0.00 -11.27
C SER A 18 8.04 -0.48 -9.82
N ASP A 19 8.13 0.45 -8.88
CA ASP A 19 8.29 0.14 -7.46
C ASP A 19 7.10 -0.64 -6.88
N LEU A 20 5.87 -0.30 -7.30
CA LEU A 20 4.67 -1.05 -6.93
C LEU A 20 4.80 -2.52 -7.34
N TYR A 21 5.24 -2.80 -8.57
CA TYR A 21 5.40 -4.17 -9.04
C TYR A 21 6.50 -4.91 -8.29
N THR A 22 7.66 -4.26 -8.07
CA THR A 22 8.75 -4.83 -7.28
C THR A 22 8.29 -5.18 -5.87
N LEU A 23 7.70 -4.21 -5.15
CA LEU A 23 7.26 -4.40 -3.77
C LEU A 23 6.18 -5.47 -3.65
N SER A 24 5.19 -5.47 -4.56
CA SER A 24 4.12 -6.47 -4.57
C SER A 24 4.66 -7.87 -4.89
N HIS A 25 5.68 -7.98 -5.75
CA HIS A 25 6.29 -9.25 -6.11
C HIS A 25 7.12 -9.84 -4.97
N VAL A 26 7.88 -9.01 -4.24
CA VAL A 26 8.60 -9.42 -3.04
C VAL A 26 7.62 -9.93 -1.99
N ALA A 27 6.55 -9.17 -1.71
CA ALA A 27 5.49 -9.58 -0.78
C ALA A 27 4.82 -10.91 -1.17
N LEU A 28 4.50 -11.07 -2.46
CA LEU A 28 3.92 -12.32 -2.95
C LEU A 28 4.88 -13.50 -2.81
N THR A 29 6.16 -13.31 -3.13
CA THR A 29 7.18 -14.35 -3.03
C THR A 29 7.33 -14.80 -1.58
N GLU A 30 7.39 -13.86 -0.63
CA GLU A 30 7.45 -14.17 0.80
C GLU A 30 6.22 -14.96 1.27
N LEU A 31 5.01 -14.60 0.83
CA LEU A 31 3.78 -15.32 1.20
C LEU A 31 3.68 -16.73 0.60
N LEU A 32 4.45 -17.02 -0.45
CA LEU A 32 4.45 -18.32 -1.12
C LEU A 32 5.65 -19.19 -0.72
N ASP A 33 6.65 -18.63 -0.02
CA ASP A 33 7.80 -19.39 0.43
C ASP A 33 7.42 -20.37 1.56
N PRO A 34 7.58 -21.69 1.37
CA PRO A 34 7.33 -22.67 2.42
C PRO A 34 8.15 -22.43 3.69
N ALA A 35 9.36 -21.87 3.60
CA ALA A 35 10.23 -21.61 4.74
C ALA A 35 9.64 -20.56 5.70
N THR A 36 8.91 -19.60 5.16
CA THR A 36 8.35 -18.44 5.89
C THR A 36 6.87 -18.60 6.20
N THR A 37 6.23 -19.66 5.67
CA THR A 37 4.81 -19.99 5.87
C THR A 37 4.59 -21.28 6.67
N SER A 38 5.60 -22.15 6.77
CA SER A 38 5.50 -23.47 7.41
C SER A 38 6.26 -23.60 8.74
N ALA A 39 6.79 -22.52 9.32
CA ALA A 39 7.50 -22.61 10.61
C ALA A 39 6.53 -22.76 11.79
N SER A 40 6.06 -24.00 11.98
CA SER A 40 5.59 -24.51 13.26
C SER A 40 5.67 -26.03 13.25
N LEU A 41 6.86 -26.63 13.15
CA LEU A 41 7.02 -28.07 13.43
C LEU A 41 8.36 -28.52 14.07
N LEU A 42 9.29 -27.64 14.47
CA LEU A 42 10.47 -28.08 15.24
C LEU A 42 10.75 -27.16 16.44
N ASP A 43 10.82 -27.78 17.61
CA ASP A 43 10.77 -27.21 18.96
C ASP A 43 11.92 -26.25 19.33
N GLY A 44 11.59 -25.10 19.91
CA GLY A 44 12.54 -24.21 20.60
C GLY A 44 11.85 -22.99 21.24
N PRO A 45 12.23 -22.54 22.46
CA PRO A 45 11.53 -21.51 23.21
C PRO A 45 11.78 -20.06 22.76
N GLU A 46 12.51 -19.84 21.67
CA GLU A 46 13.06 -18.53 21.31
C GLU A 46 12.96 -18.22 19.81
N GLN A 47 11.85 -18.55 19.15
CA GLN A 47 11.62 -18.15 17.76
C GLN A 47 10.75 -16.89 17.71
N HIS A 48 11.31 -15.82 17.14
CA HIS A 48 10.52 -14.68 16.70
C HIS A 48 9.42 -15.18 15.74
N PRO A 49 8.16 -14.75 15.92
CA PRO A 49 7.10 -15.14 15.01
C PRO A 49 7.44 -14.70 13.57
N LEU A 50 7.21 -15.59 12.60
CA LEU A 50 7.34 -15.28 11.18
C LEU A 50 6.55 -14.00 10.85
N LEU A 51 7.09 -13.16 9.97
CA LEU A 51 6.40 -11.93 9.53
C LEU A 51 5.00 -12.26 8.99
N THR A 52 4.87 -13.30 8.18
CA THR A 52 3.59 -13.82 7.68
C THR A 52 2.57 -14.05 8.81
N SER A 53 3.00 -14.68 9.91
CA SER A 53 2.17 -14.95 11.09
C SER A 53 1.85 -13.69 11.90
N LEU A 54 2.74 -12.71 11.92
CA LEU A 54 2.50 -11.43 12.58
C LEU A 54 1.41 -10.61 11.89
N TYR A 55 1.38 -10.63 10.55
CA TYR A 55 0.45 -9.81 9.78
C TYR A 55 -0.86 -10.51 9.45
N PHE A 56 -0.83 -11.83 9.26
CA PHE A 56 -1.97 -12.60 8.76
C PHE A 56 -2.31 -13.82 9.61
N GLY A 57 -1.71 -13.99 10.79
CA GLY A 57 -2.02 -15.10 11.69
C GLY A 57 -1.33 -16.41 11.31
N ASP A 58 -1.46 -17.41 12.19
CA ASP A 58 -0.67 -18.64 12.12
C ASP A 58 -1.03 -19.54 10.90
N ALA A 59 -0.13 -20.47 10.60
CA ALA A 59 -0.29 -21.45 9.52
C ALA A 59 -1.55 -22.34 9.67
N LYS A 60 -2.20 -22.36 10.84
CA LYS A 60 -3.46 -23.08 11.06
C LYS A 60 -4.67 -22.31 10.52
N ARG A 61 -4.49 -21.07 10.08
CA ARG A 61 -5.52 -20.21 9.46
C ARG A 61 -5.18 -19.92 7.99
N PRO A 62 -5.05 -20.94 7.12
CA PRO A 62 -4.52 -20.79 5.77
C PRO A 62 -5.33 -19.84 4.87
N ASN A 63 -6.61 -19.63 5.17
CA ASN A 63 -7.49 -18.76 4.38
C ASN A 63 -7.03 -17.30 4.37
N SER A 64 -6.52 -16.79 5.51
CA SER A 64 -6.04 -15.42 5.63
C SER A 64 -4.81 -15.15 4.76
N MET A 65 -3.83 -16.05 4.79
CA MET A 65 -2.66 -16.00 3.90
C MET A 65 -3.08 -16.10 2.43
N ALA A 66 -4.00 -17.02 2.09
CA ALA A 66 -4.52 -17.15 0.74
C ALA A 66 -5.22 -15.86 0.26
N THR A 67 -5.93 -15.17 1.14
CA THR A 67 -6.53 -13.85 0.85
C THR A 67 -5.46 -12.80 0.56
N ALA A 68 -4.40 -12.71 1.38
CA ALA A 68 -3.28 -11.79 1.15
C ALA A 68 -2.55 -12.09 -0.17
N VAL A 69 -2.26 -13.36 -0.45
CA VAL A 69 -1.74 -13.84 -1.74
C VAL A 69 -2.64 -13.38 -2.88
N GLY A 70 -3.95 -13.52 -2.72
CA GLY A 70 -4.95 -13.05 -3.68
C GLY A 70 -4.79 -11.56 -4.00
N PHE A 71 -4.70 -10.68 -3.00
CA PHE A 71 -4.54 -9.25 -3.23
C PHE A 71 -3.27 -8.90 -4.00
N PHE A 72 -2.11 -9.41 -3.59
CA PHE A 72 -0.86 -9.14 -4.32
C PHE A 72 -0.88 -9.72 -5.73
N THR A 73 -1.44 -10.92 -5.91
CA THR A 73 -1.64 -11.54 -7.22
C THR A 73 -2.53 -10.65 -8.11
N MET A 74 -3.61 -10.09 -7.56
CA MET A 74 -4.51 -9.23 -8.33
C MET A 74 -3.86 -7.89 -8.70
N ILE A 75 -3.06 -7.31 -7.82
CA ILE A 75 -2.24 -6.13 -8.13
C ILE A 75 -1.28 -6.42 -9.28
N LEU A 76 -0.58 -7.56 -9.24
CA LEU A 76 0.43 -7.91 -10.23
C LEU A 76 -0.20 -8.32 -11.59
N LEU A 77 -1.25 -9.14 -11.58
CA LEU A 77 -1.66 -9.91 -12.76
C LEU A 77 -2.99 -9.50 -13.37
N ARG A 78 -3.90 -8.83 -12.65
CA ARG A 78 -5.19 -8.45 -13.26
C ARG A 78 -4.97 -7.43 -14.38
N ASP A 79 -5.84 -7.50 -15.38
CA ASP A 79 -5.90 -6.48 -16.41
C ASP A 79 -6.12 -5.10 -15.78
N LYS A 80 -5.31 -4.14 -16.23
CA LYS A 80 -5.34 -2.74 -15.80
C LYS A 80 -6.01 -1.87 -16.86
N GLN A 81 -6.60 -2.44 -17.91
CA GLN A 81 -7.43 -1.71 -18.85
C GLN A 81 -8.56 -0.98 -18.10
N GLY A 82 -8.73 0.30 -18.39
CA GLY A 82 -9.69 1.16 -17.69
C GLY A 82 -9.16 1.80 -16.40
N LEU A 83 -7.97 1.43 -15.91
CA LEU A 83 -7.30 2.18 -14.85
C LEU A 83 -6.81 3.53 -15.38
N LEU A 84 -7.26 4.60 -14.74
CA LEU A 84 -6.79 5.95 -15.03
C LEU A 84 -6.25 6.64 -13.77
N LEU A 85 -4.92 6.77 -13.72
CA LEU A 85 -4.23 7.65 -12.77
C LEU A 85 -4.28 9.09 -13.30
N ARG A 86 -4.85 10.00 -12.53
CA ARG A 86 -5.07 11.40 -12.89
C ARG A 86 -4.21 12.34 -12.06
N CYS A 87 -3.79 13.47 -12.64
CA CYS A 87 -3.11 14.55 -11.91
C CYS A 87 -3.92 15.85 -11.87
N ASP A 88 -5.08 15.87 -12.54
CA ASP A 88 -6.14 16.82 -12.29
C ASP A 88 -7.06 16.27 -11.19
N ASP A 89 -7.81 17.17 -10.54
CA ASP A 89 -8.73 16.83 -9.46
C ASP A 89 -10.16 17.25 -9.84
N PRO A 90 -10.87 16.46 -10.67
CA PRO A 90 -12.23 16.80 -11.10
C PRO A 90 -13.22 16.95 -9.95
N ASP A 91 -12.96 16.29 -8.83
CA ASP A 91 -13.86 16.25 -7.67
C ASP A 91 -13.51 17.31 -6.62
N GLY A 92 -12.42 18.06 -6.79
CA GLY A 92 -11.99 19.14 -5.88
C GLY A 92 -11.51 18.67 -4.49
N LYS A 93 -11.34 17.36 -4.27
CA LYS A 93 -11.03 16.79 -2.96
C LYS A 93 -9.57 16.98 -2.53
N CYS A 94 -8.63 17.15 -3.45
CA CYS A 94 -7.24 17.48 -3.11
C CYS A 94 -7.14 18.85 -2.44
N LYS A 95 -7.99 19.79 -2.85
CA LYS A 95 -8.09 21.11 -2.24
C LYS A 95 -8.89 21.09 -0.94
N GLU A 96 -10.00 20.34 -0.90
CA GLU A 96 -10.83 20.21 0.31
C GLU A 96 -10.08 19.52 1.46
N HIS A 97 -9.27 18.51 1.12
CA HIS A 97 -8.49 17.71 2.06
C HIS A 97 -7.01 17.88 1.78
N SER A 98 -6.44 18.96 2.29
CA SER A 98 -5.06 19.35 1.99
C SER A 98 -4.00 18.36 2.50
N ASP A 99 -4.36 17.47 3.43
CA ASP A 99 -3.52 16.36 3.90
C ASP A 99 -3.57 15.14 2.97
N TRP A 100 -4.51 15.07 2.04
CA TRP A 100 -4.61 13.96 1.10
C TRP A 100 -3.56 14.09 0.00
N ALA A 101 -2.86 12.99 -0.23
CA ALA A 101 -1.95 12.85 -1.35
C ALA A 101 -2.66 12.24 -2.58
N GLY A 102 -3.94 11.91 -2.45
CA GLY A 102 -4.79 11.47 -3.54
C GLY A 102 -6.01 10.73 -3.04
N HIS A 103 -6.90 10.40 -3.97
CA HIS A 103 -8.16 9.75 -3.65
C HIS A 103 -8.65 8.87 -4.81
N TRP A 104 -9.51 7.91 -4.48
CA TRP A 104 -10.27 7.16 -5.47
C TRP A 104 -11.57 7.94 -5.75
N ARG A 105 -11.97 8.03 -7.03
CA ARG A 105 -13.10 8.87 -7.45
C ARG A 105 -14.48 8.28 -7.12
N GLY A 106 -14.52 7.11 -6.50
CA GLY A 106 -15.76 6.49 -6.03
C GLY A 106 -16.52 5.73 -7.11
N ASP A 107 -17.74 5.29 -6.76
CA ASP A 107 -18.55 4.38 -7.59
C ASP A 107 -18.96 4.96 -8.95
N GLU A 108 -19.01 6.29 -9.08
CA GLU A 108 -19.31 6.95 -10.36
C GLU A 108 -18.16 6.85 -11.36
N ASN A 109 -16.92 6.73 -10.87
CA ASN A 109 -15.71 6.64 -11.68
C ASN A 109 -14.77 5.57 -11.09
N PRO A 110 -15.20 4.30 -11.04
CA PRO A 110 -14.55 3.26 -10.24
C PRO A 110 -13.16 2.86 -10.78
N GLY A 111 -12.86 3.22 -12.03
CA GLY A 111 -11.57 3.04 -12.71
C GLY A 111 -10.54 4.13 -12.43
N GLU A 112 -10.92 5.21 -11.73
CA GLU A 112 -10.11 6.41 -11.67
C GLU A 112 -9.62 6.72 -10.25
N THR A 113 -8.33 7.08 -10.15
CA THR A 113 -7.76 7.65 -8.93
C THR A 113 -6.97 8.91 -9.26
N VAL A 114 -7.12 9.91 -8.41
CA VAL A 114 -6.47 11.22 -8.50
C VAL A 114 -5.25 11.23 -7.61
N ILE A 115 -4.10 11.62 -8.15
CA ILE A 115 -2.86 11.86 -7.41
C ILE A 115 -2.73 13.37 -7.22
N CYS A 116 -2.91 13.84 -5.97
CA CYS A 116 -2.80 15.26 -5.64
C CYS A 116 -1.36 15.76 -5.71
N ASP A 117 -1.17 17.07 -5.85
CA ASP A 117 0.16 17.69 -5.98
C ASP A 117 1.08 17.40 -4.78
N ARG A 118 0.47 17.25 -3.60
CA ARG A 118 1.16 16.85 -2.37
C ARG A 118 2.02 15.59 -2.55
N SER A 119 1.59 14.63 -3.37
CA SER A 119 2.41 13.43 -3.62
C SER A 119 3.77 13.75 -4.24
N PHE A 120 3.84 14.76 -5.10
CA PHE A 120 5.03 15.10 -5.87
C PHE A 120 5.90 16.14 -5.17
N THR A 121 5.31 17.05 -4.39
CA THR A 121 6.02 18.22 -3.83
C THR A 121 6.04 18.23 -2.30
N GLY A 122 5.14 17.49 -1.65
CA GLY A 122 4.87 17.59 -0.21
C GLY A 122 4.12 18.86 0.20
N GLN A 123 3.74 19.71 -0.76
CA GLN A 123 3.02 20.96 -0.51
C GLN A 123 1.50 20.72 -0.50
N GLN A 124 0.78 21.49 0.32
CA GLN A 124 -0.69 21.52 0.27
C GLN A 124 -1.15 22.45 -0.85
N GLU A 125 -2.19 22.07 -1.59
CA GLU A 125 -2.74 22.90 -2.67
C GLU A 125 -3.40 24.20 -2.16
N THR A 126 -3.72 24.28 -0.87
CA THR A 126 -4.43 25.42 -0.26
C THR A 126 -3.51 26.47 0.41
N THR A 127 -2.21 26.22 0.52
CA THR A 127 -1.31 27.16 1.19
C THR A 127 -0.74 28.15 0.16
N THR A 128 -1.25 29.39 0.17
CA THR A 128 -0.67 30.55 -0.54
C THR A 128 0.68 31.00 0.02
N ASP A 129 1.06 30.39 1.12
CA ASP A 129 2.25 30.66 1.89
C ASP A 129 3.12 29.42 1.65
N ASN A 130 4.33 29.59 1.13
CA ASN A 130 5.25 28.52 0.67
C ASN A 130 5.69 27.49 1.75
N ALA A 131 4.87 27.21 2.77
CA ALA A 131 5.08 26.17 3.76
C ALA A 131 4.82 24.79 3.12
N SER A 132 5.91 24.09 2.80
CA SER A 132 5.87 22.63 2.72
C SER A 132 5.33 22.09 4.06
N THR A 133 4.32 21.22 4.00
CA THR A 133 3.71 20.60 5.20
C THR A 133 4.16 19.14 5.36
N GLY A 134 5.26 18.79 4.69
CA GLY A 134 5.83 17.45 4.63
C GLY A 134 6.71 17.27 3.38
N PRO A 135 7.56 16.24 3.35
CA PRO A 135 8.32 15.89 2.17
C PRO A 135 7.40 15.31 1.07
N PRO A 136 7.84 15.33 -0.19
CA PRO A 136 7.20 14.55 -1.25
C PRO A 136 7.25 13.05 -0.94
N ARG A 137 6.47 12.25 -1.66
CA ARG A 137 6.54 10.80 -1.56
C ARG A 137 7.91 10.30 -1.96
N LYS A 138 8.38 9.30 -1.23
CA LYS A 138 9.67 8.64 -1.41
C LYS A 138 9.56 7.47 -2.38
N PHE A 139 10.66 7.14 -3.05
CA PHE A 139 10.74 5.94 -3.88
C PHE A 139 11.18 4.74 -3.04
N LEU A 140 11.03 3.53 -3.57
CA LEU A 140 11.29 2.32 -2.82
C LEU A 140 12.75 2.19 -2.37
N ASP A 141 13.71 2.72 -3.14
CA ASP A 141 15.13 2.78 -2.78
C ASP A 141 15.41 3.62 -1.51
N ASP A 142 14.46 4.45 -1.06
CA ASP A 142 14.58 5.21 0.18
C ASP A 142 14.15 4.42 1.43
N VAL A 143 13.62 3.20 1.28
CA VAL A 143 13.27 2.33 2.42
C VAL A 143 14.53 2.06 3.26
N CYS A 144 14.37 2.11 4.59
CA CYS A 144 15.46 2.00 5.58
C CYS A 144 16.51 3.12 5.54
N LEU A 145 16.40 4.09 4.63
CA LEU A 145 17.27 5.26 4.59
C LEU A 145 16.66 6.43 5.37
N ASN A 146 17.50 7.40 5.75
CA ASN A 146 17.09 8.69 6.30
C ASN A 146 16.24 8.59 7.58
N GLY A 147 16.50 7.59 8.43
CA GLY A 147 15.87 7.42 9.74
C GLY A 147 14.40 7.02 9.69
N TRP A 148 13.89 6.58 8.54
CA TRP A 148 12.54 6.03 8.46
C TRP A 148 12.48 4.64 9.11
N THR A 149 11.48 4.40 9.95
CA THR A 149 11.22 3.11 10.59
C THR A 149 9.76 2.72 10.39
N LEU A 150 9.51 1.42 10.21
CA LEU A 150 8.16 0.85 10.04
C LEU A 150 7.22 1.19 11.21
N SER A 151 7.73 1.15 12.43
CA SER A 151 6.93 1.30 13.65
C SER A 151 6.46 2.73 13.92
N GLU A 152 7.23 3.73 13.47
CA GLU A 152 6.97 5.15 13.77
C GLU A 152 6.43 5.91 12.55
N SER A 153 6.44 5.28 11.37
CA SER A 153 6.12 5.96 10.12
C SER A 153 4.93 5.32 9.41
N ARG A 154 4.19 6.17 8.70
CA ARG A 154 3.11 5.74 7.83
C ARG A 154 3.66 5.03 6.59
N PRO A 155 3.04 3.93 6.13
CA PRO A 155 3.53 3.23 4.96
C PRO A 155 3.30 4.08 3.72
N GLU A 156 2.22 4.88 3.68
CA GLU A 156 1.89 5.77 2.58
C GLU A 156 2.83 6.98 2.48
N VAL A 157 4.07 6.92 2.99
CA VAL A 157 5.11 7.90 2.60
C VAL A 157 5.82 7.49 1.32
N PHE A 158 5.80 6.20 0.98
CA PHE A 158 6.37 5.68 -0.26
C PHE A 158 5.33 5.67 -1.36
N TRP A 159 5.79 5.86 -2.59
CA TRP A 159 4.97 5.77 -3.78
C TRP A 159 4.36 4.38 -3.97
N SER A 160 5.16 3.32 -3.80
CA SER A 160 4.75 1.93 -4.02
C SER A 160 3.60 1.51 -3.13
N THR A 161 3.70 1.73 -1.82
CA THR A 161 2.64 1.40 -0.85
C THR A 161 1.39 2.24 -1.02
N ASP A 162 1.51 3.51 -1.39
CA ASP A 162 0.34 4.33 -1.72
C ASP A 162 -0.38 3.83 -2.97
N LEU A 163 0.38 3.40 -3.98
CA LEU A 163 -0.21 2.77 -5.15
C LEU A 163 -0.83 1.41 -4.81
N ILE A 164 -0.26 0.61 -3.89
CA ILE A 164 -0.92 -0.61 -3.36
C ILE A 164 -2.29 -0.22 -2.81
N HIS A 165 -2.36 0.76 -1.92
CA HIS A 165 -3.60 1.21 -1.30
C HIS A 165 -4.61 1.69 -2.35
N ARG A 166 -4.21 2.53 -3.31
CA ARG A 166 -5.11 3.00 -4.38
C ARG A 166 -5.60 1.86 -5.25
N PHE A 167 -4.71 0.93 -5.62
CA PHE A 167 -5.09 -0.23 -6.44
C PHE A 167 -6.09 -1.10 -5.69
N LEU A 168 -5.96 -1.23 -4.37
CA LEU A 168 -6.92 -1.95 -3.55
C LEU A 168 -8.29 -1.25 -3.49
N HIS A 169 -8.39 0.07 -3.65
CA HIS A 169 -9.69 0.74 -3.78
C HIS A 169 -10.39 0.48 -5.11
N LEU A 170 -9.70 0.02 -6.14
CA LEU A 170 -10.30 -0.25 -7.45
C LEU A 170 -11.09 -1.56 -7.39
N PRO A 171 -12.43 -1.55 -7.58
CA PRO A 171 -13.25 -2.74 -7.37
C PRO A 171 -12.88 -3.91 -8.28
N TYR A 172 -12.43 -3.66 -9.52
CA TYR A 172 -12.00 -4.72 -10.44
C TYR A 172 -10.62 -5.31 -10.10
N ILE A 173 -9.83 -4.63 -9.26
CA ILE A 173 -8.57 -5.16 -8.73
C ILE A 173 -8.83 -5.96 -7.46
N SER A 174 -9.48 -5.37 -6.45
CA SER A 174 -9.62 -5.96 -5.12
C SER A 174 -10.91 -6.77 -4.93
N GLY A 175 -11.83 -6.75 -5.89
CA GLY A 175 -13.18 -7.28 -5.72
C GLY A 175 -14.05 -6.45 -4.76
N GLY A 176 -13.63 -5.22 -4.44
CA GLY A 176 -14.29 -4.38 -3.43
C GLY A 176 -14.16 -4.90 -2.00
N GLN A 177 -13.18 -5.79 -1.75
CA GLN A 177 -13.02 -6.47 -0.46
C GLN A 177 -11.99 -5.83 0.46
N SER A 178 -11.24 -4.81 0.01
CA SER A 178 -10.25 -4.15 0.86
C SER A 178 -10.90 -3.25 1.91
N LEU A 179 -10.32 -3.21 3.11
CA LEU A 179 -10.89 -2.53 4.28
C LEU A 179 -9.86 -1.64 4.98
N HIS A 180 -10.34 -0.73 5.82
CA HIS A 180 -9.52 0.13 6.70
C HIS A 180 -9.78 -0.19 8.18
N ALA A 181 -9.60 -1.45 8.57
CA ALA A 181 -9.85 -1.94 9.93
C ALA A 181 -8.78 -1.47 10.94
N ALA A 182 -7.53 -1.33 10.51
CA ALA A 182 -6.44 -0.78 11.31
C ALA A 182 -5.51 0.06 10.42
N LYS A 183 -4.88 1.10 11.00
CA LYS A 183 -4.02 2.04 10.24
C LYS A 183 -2.58 2.11 10.72
N ALA A 184 -2.36 2.22 12.03
CA ALA A 184 -1.01 2.32 12.59
C ALA A 184 -0.33 0.94 12.65
N TYR A 185 1.00 0.90 12.53
CA TYR A 185 1.81 -0.33 12.59
C TYR A 185 1.44 -1.27 13.76
N PRO A 186 1.43 -0.84 15.03
CA PRO A 186 1.08 -1.73 16.14
C PRO A 186 -0.36 -2.25 16.06
N ASN A 187 -1.29 -1.45 15.51
CA ASN A 187 -2.68 -1.85 15.37
C ASN A 187 -2.85 -2.86 14.23
N ALA A 188 -2.07 -2.74 13.14
CA ALA A 188 -2.05 -3.72 12.06
C ALA A 188 -1.53 -5.08 12.57
N LEU A 189 -0.43 -5.09 13.33
CA LEU A 189 0.08 -6.31 13.96
C LEU A 189 -0.90 -6.90 14.98
N HIS A 190 -1.56 -6.06 15.77
CA HIS A 190 -2.58 -6.50 16.71
C HIS A 190 -3.76 -7.17 15.98
N LEU A 191 -4.23 -6.56 14.89
CA LEU A 191 -5.29 -7.10 14.04
C LEU A 191 -4.88 -8.45 13.43
N GLY A 192 -3.64 -8.58 12.94
CA GLY A 192 -3.11 -9.83 12.39
C GLY A 192 -3.16 -11.00 13.38
N ARG A 193 -2.92 -10.73 14.67
CA ARG A 193 -2.96 -11.75 15.73
C ARG A 193 -4.37 -12.14 16.15
N LEU A 194 -5.27 -11.17 16.24
CA LEU A 194 -6.62 -11.40 16.78
C LEU A 194 -7.63 -11.79 15.70
N GLU A 195 -7.63 -11.06 14.59
CA GLU A 195 -8.63 -11.16 13.51
C GLU A 195 -7.94 -11.29 12.14
N PRO A 196 -7.20 -12.39 11.88
CA PRO A 196 -6.39 -12.54 10.68
C PRO A 196 -7.17 -12.52 9.37
N GLU A 197 -8.43 -12.94 9.37
CA GLU A 197 -9.31 -12.82 8.20
C GLU A 197 -9.56 -11.35 7.84
N LEU A 198 -9.79 -10.51 8.85
CA LEU A 198 -9.96 -9.06 8.68
C LEU A 198 -8.61 -8.40 8.33
N ALA A 199 -7.52 -8.85 8.95
CA ALA A 199 -6.17 -8.38 8.70
C ALA A 199 -5.74 -8.62 7.24
N ALA A 200 -6.06 -9.77 6.67
CA ALA A 200 -5.74 -10.10 5.27
C ALA A 200 -6.45 -9.20 4.25
N MET A 201 -7.56 -8.58 4.64
CA MET A 201 -8.29 -7.59 3.83
C MET A 201 -7.95 -6.14 4.19
N ASN A 202 -7.22 -5.93 5.29
CA ASN A 202 -6.89 -4.60 5.76
C ASN A 202 -5.73 -4.00 4.94
N VAL A 203 -5.96 -2.83 4.37
CA VAL A 203 -4.99 -2.14 3.52
C VAL A 203 -3.66 -1.92 4.25
N ALA A 204 -3.69 -1.47 5.51
CA ALA A 204 -2.46 -1.21 6.25
C ALA A 204 -1.66 -2.50 6.52
N ASN A 205 -2.32 -3.63 6.79
CA ASN A 205 -1.63 -4.92 6.97
C ASN A 205 -0.89 -5.31 5.69
N LEU A 206 -1.52 -5.18 4.52
CA LEU A 206 -0.90 -5.46 3.23
C LEU A 206 0.28 -4.51 2.96
N GLN A 207 0.12 -3.21 3.21
CA GLN A 207 1.19 -2.23 2.99
C GLN A 207 2.39 -2.43 3.92
N TYR A 208 2.16 -2.59 5.21
CA TYR A 208 3.24 -2.79 6.18
C TYR A 208 3.93 -4.12 5.96
N PHE A 209 3.18 -5.21 5.75
CA PHE A 209 3.78 -6.50 5.41
C PHE A 209 4.71 -6.37 4.21
N ALA A 210 4.25 -5.74 3.12
CA ALA A 210 5.06 -5.59 1.92
C ALA A 210 6.36 -4.80 2.17
N LEU A 211 6.31 -3.73 2.98
CA LEU A 211 7.50 -2.98 3.37
C LEU A 211 8.42 -3.76 4.32
N ASP A 212 7.86 -4.50 5.29
CA ASP A 212 8.63 -5.27 6.29
C ASP A 212 9.47 -6.36 5.62
N VAL A 213 8.91 -7.02 4.61
CA VAL A 213 9.60 -8.11 3.90
C VAL A 213 10.57 -7.59 2.82
N TYR A 214 10.42 -6.34 2.41
CA TYR A 214 11.34 -5.67 1.49
C TYR A 214 12.57 -5.09 2.21
N ALA A 215 12.42 -4.75 3.49
CA ALA A 215 13.39 -4.03 4.31
C ALA A 215 14.55 -4.88 4.85
#